data_AF-A0A2N5EQ97-F1
#
_entry.id   AF-A0A2N5EQ97-F1
#
_cell.length_a   1.000
_cell.length_b   1.000
_cell.length_c   1.000
_cell.angle_alpha   90.00
_cell.angle_beta   90.00
_cell.angle_gamma   90.00
#
_symmetry.space_group_name_H-M   'P 1'
#
loop_
_entity.id
_entity.type
_entity.pdbx_description
1 polymer ?
#
loop_
_entity_poly.entity_id
_entity_poly.type
_entity_poly.pdbx_seq_one_letter_code
_entity_poly.pdbx_strand_id
1 'polypeptide(L)'
;MFSFTPTPAAAAALFAVALTASYSAQADIVLSSTRVVYAQPAKNVTVNLTNKGVNPLLAQVWLDDGREDANPQALKLPFVVTPPVSRLDPGKGQTVRITYLGQPVAQDRETLYWFNVLEVPPKPSADEKQSLLQLAFRTRIKLFFRPEGLKGSAAAAAESLKWSLENSGGKAKATIRNDSPYYVVLHSGEFVQNGKTYPLELSQIAPFSSLSATVKGSPAPGKGVVKFNTINDFGGLNQYESQL
;
A
#
# COMPACT_ATOMS: atom_id res chain seq x y z
N MET A 1 -24.56 -44.71 -28.65
CA MET A 1 -23.82 -44.38 -27.42
C MET A 1 -22.37 -44.16 -27.82
N PHE A 2 -21.99 -42.93 -28.20
CA PHE A 2 -20.63 -42.63 -28.64
C PHE A 2 -19.86 -42.04 -27.45
N SER A 3 -18.95 -42.84 -26.89
CA SER A 3 -18.02 -42.42 -25.86
C SER A 3 -16.81 -41.76 -26.51
N PHE A 4 -16.69 -40.44 -26.41
CA PHE A 4 -15.47 -39.70 -26.76
C PHE A 4 -14.49 -39.77 -25.58
N THR A 5 -13.40 -40.52 -25.74
CA THR A 5 -12.24 -40.44 -24.85
C THR A 5 -11.31 -39.34 -25.36
N PRO A 6 -11.09 -38.25 -24.60
CA PRO A 6 -10.20 -37.18 -25.03
C PRO A 6 -8.75 -37.69 -25.07
N THR A 7 -8.03 -37.35 -26.14
CA THR A 7 -6.61 -37.68 -26.28
C THR A 7 -5.76 -36.88 -25.28
N PRO A 8 -4.57 -37.38 -24.87
CA PRO A 8 -3.71 -36.68 -23.89
C PRO A 8 -3.27 -35.28 -24.34
N ALA A 9 -3.20 -35.03 -25.65
CA ALA A 9 -2.96 -33.70 -26.22
C ALA A 9 -4.13 -32.72 -25.99
N ALA A 10 -5.38 -33.21 -26.05
CA ALA A 10 -6.55 -32.40 -25.73
C ALA A 10 -6.64 -32.08 -24.23
N ALA A 11 -6.23 -33.01 -23.36
CA ALA A 11 -6.15 -32.80 -21.93
C ALA A 11 -5.07 -31.76 -21.56
N ALA A 12 -3.89 -31.81 -22.21
CA ALA A 12 -2.82 -30.83 -22.01
C ALA A 12 -3.20 -29.42 -22.50
N ALA A 13 -3.92 -29.32 -23.62
CA ALA A 13 -4.43 -28.04 -24.14
C ALA A 13 -5.49 -27.42 -23.21
N LEU A 14 -6.41 -28.23 -22.66
CA LEU A 14 -7.39 -27.79 -21.65
C LEU A 14 -6.72 -27.30 -20.36
N PHE A 15 -5.64 -27.97 -19.93
CA PHE A 15 -4.87 -27.56 -18.74
C PHE A 15 -4.09 -26.26 -18.97
N ALA A 16 -3.55 -26.05 -20.17
CA ALA A 16 -2.85 -24.83 -20.55
C ALA A 16 -3.78 -23.60 -20.65
N VAL A 17 -5.02 -23.79 -21.12
CA VAL A 17 -6.05 -22.73 -21.17
C VAL A 17 -6.56 -22.36 -19.76
N ALA A 18 -6.63 -23.32 -18.84
CA ALA A 18 -6.99 -23.04 -17.44
C ALA A 18 -5.92 -22.24 -16.69
N LEU A 19 -4.64 -22.40 -17.05
CA LEU A 19 -3.52 -21.68 -16.43
C LEU A 19 -3.38 -20.22 -16.91
N THR A 20 -3.92 -19.87 -18.08
CA THR A 20 -3.91 -18.49 -18.59
C THR A 20 -5.12 -17.66 -18.14
N ALA A 21 -6.14 -18.30 -17.54
CA ALA A 21 -7.24 -17.63 -16.86
C ALA A 21 -6.80 -17.09 -15.49
N SER A 22 -5.84 -16.17 -15.48
CA SER A 22 -5.54 -15.37 -14.31
C SER A 22 -6.69 -14.39 -14.09
N TYR A 23 -7.67 -14.77 -13.25
CA TYR A 23 -8.68 -13.84 -12.78
C TYR A 23 -7.98 -12.72 -12.01
N SER A 24 -7.88 -11.55 -12.63
CA SER A 24 -7.54 -10.34 -11.90
C SER A 24 -8.66 -10.10 -10.91
N ALA A 25 -8.38 -10.25 -9.61
CA ALA A 25 -9.32 -9.84 -8.57
C ALA A 25 -9.50 -8.32 -8.70
N GLN A 26 -10.63 -7.89 -9.26
CA GLN A 26 -10.98 -6.49 -9.37
C GLN A 26 -11.87 -6.14 -8.17
N ALA A 27 -11.38 -5.27 -7.29
CA ALA A 27 -12.25 -4.59 -6.35
C ALA A 27 -13.12 -3.62 -7.16
N ASP A 28 -14.42 -3.61 -6.86
CA ASP A 28 -15.38 -2.81 -7.61
C ASP A 28 -15.27 -1.32 -7.23
N ILE A 29 -14.91 -1.02 -5.98
CA ILE A 29 -14.68 0.34 -5.50
C ILE A 29 -13.23 0.76 -5.75
N VAL A 30 -13.06 1.76 -6.61
CA VAL A 30 -11.78 2.39 -6.93
C VAL A 30 -11.63 3.71 -6.20
N LEU A 31 -10.45 3.95 -5.63
CA LEU A 31 -10.08 5.22 -4.98
C LEU A 31 -9.37 6.13 -5.98
N SER A 32 -9.59 7.44 -5.89
CA SER A 32 -8.92 8.44 -6.74
C SER A 32 -7.42 8.63 -6.45
N SER A 33 -6.91 8.01 -5.37
CA SER A 33 -5.54 8.19 -4.89
C SER A 33 -5.02 6.90 -4.25
N THR A 34 -3.73 6.62 -4.38
CA THR A 34 -3.06 5.48 -3.76
C THR A 34 -2.54 5.77 -2.35
N ARG A 35 -2.65 7.03 -1.91
CA ARG A 35 -2.27 7.54 -0.59
C ARG A 35 -2.90 8.90 -0.33
N VAL A 36 -2.93 9.30 0.93
CA VAL A 36 -3.44 10.60 1.39
C VAL A 36 -2.32 11.32 2.13
N VAL A 37 -2.07 12.58 1.78
CA VAL A 37 -1.22 13.47 2.59
C VAL A 37 -2.14 14.50 3.25
N TYR A 38 -2.24 14.42 4.57
CA TYR A 38 -2.95 15.41 5.38
C TYR A 38 -1.94 16.45 5.85
N ALA A 39 -1.77 17.53 5.09
CA ALA A 39 -1.02 18.69 5.55
C ALA A 39 -1.83 19.39 6.67
N GLN A 40 -1.30 19.42 7.89
CA GLN A 40 -2.01 19.89 9.10
C GLN A 40 -2.73 21.24 8.95
N PRO A 41 -2.21 22.27 8.23
CA PRO A 41 -2.95 23.53 8.06
C PRO A 41 -4.31 23.37 7.36
N ALA A 42 -4.52 22.27 6.63
CA ALA A 42 -5.80 21.97 6.00
C ALA A 42 -6.84 21.59 7.06
N LYS A 43 -8.04 22.16 6.96
CA LYS A 43 -9.18 21.80 7.84
C LYS A 43 -9.62 20.34 7.65
N ASN A 44 -9.49 19.83 6.43
CA ASN A 44 -9.84 18.47 6.04
C ASN A 44 -9.20 18.13 4.71
N VAL A 45 -9.14 16.84 4.41
CA VAL A 45 -8.78 16.30 3.10
C VAL A 45 -9.89 15.37 2.61
N THR A 46 -9.95 15.13 1.31
CA THR A 46 -10.99 14.29 0.72
C THR A 46 -10.40 13.16 -0.11
N VAL A 47 -11.07 12.01 -0.09
CA VAL A 47 -10.79 10.86 -0.95
C VAL A 47 -12.06 10.55 -1.74
N ASN A 48 -11.96 10.43 -3.05
CA ASN A 48 -13.10 10.06 -3.88
C ASN A 48 -13.11 8.55 -4.13
N LEU A 49 -14.25 7.94 -3.85
CA LEU A 49 -14.55 6.54 -4.16
C LEU A 49 -15.41 6.49 -5.41
N THR A 50 -15.24 5.49 -6.26
CA THR A 50 -16.12 5.24 -7.40
C THR A 50 -16.38 3.75 -7.51
N ASN A 51 -17.66 3.37 -7.55
CA ASN A 51 -18.05 2.00 -7.88
C ASN A 51 -17.95 1.83 -9.40
N LYS A 52 -16.94 1.08 -9.85
CA LYS A 52 -16.72 0.68 -11.25
C LYS A 52 -17.35 -0.68 -11.58
N GLY A 53 -17.88 -1.36 -10.58
CA GLY A 53 -18.65 -2.59 -10.74
C GLY A 53 -20.04 -2.36 -11.34
N VAL A 54 -20.74 -3.47 -11.55
CA VAL A 54 -22.08 -3.49 -12.15
C VAL A 54 -23.21 -3.64 -11.13
N ASN A 55 -22.88 -3.84 -9.85
CA ASN A 55 -23.83 -4.00 -8.74
C ASN A 55 -23.70 -2.86 -7.73
N PRO A 56 -24.77 -2.49 -7.02
CA PRO A 56 -24.67 -1.55 -5.91
C PRO A 56 -23.86 -2.16 -4.76
N LEU A 57 -23.06 -1.35 -4.07
CA LEU A 57 -22.22 -1.80 -2.95
C LEU A 57 -22.40 -0.89 -1.73
N LEU A 58 -22.20 -1.43 -0.53
CA LEU A 58 -21.97 -0.62 0.66
C LEU A 58 -20.46 -0.43 0.85
N ALA A 59 -20.02 0.82 0.93
CA ALA A 59 -18.67 1.19 1.31
C ALA A 59 -18.65 1.58 2.78
N GLN A 60 -17.87 0.88 3.60
CA GLN A 60 -17.53 1.33 4.95
C GLN A 60 -16.12 1.89 4.97
N VAL A 61 -15.93 3.04 5.60
CA VAL A 61 -14.65 3.75 5.62
C VAL A 61 -14.23 4.17 7.01
N TRP A 62 -12.95 4.00 7.32
CA TRP A 62 -12.38 4.37 8.62
C TRP A 62 -10.86 4.56 8.52
N LEU A 63 -10.27 5.13 9.57
CA LEU A 63 -8.82 5.18 9.75
C LEU A 63 -8.36 4.16 10.79
N ASP A 64 -7.18 3.58 10.57
CA ASP A 64 -6.44 2.82 11.59
C ASP A 64 -5.00 3.36 11.77
N ASP A 65 -4.33 2.94 12.85
CA ASP A 65 -2.96 3.33 13.20
C ASP A 65 -1.90 2.27 12.83
N GLY A 66 -2.23 1.38 11.89
CA GLY A 66 -1.40 0.26 11.46
C GLY A 66 -1.78 -1.07 12.08
N ARG A 67 -2.62 -1.07 13.13
CA ARG A 67 -3.21 -2.30 13.69
C ARG A 67 -4.35 -2.78 12.81
N GLU A 68 -4.02 -3.62 11.84
CA GLU A 68 -4.94 -4.08 10.80
C GLU A 68 -6.20 -4.76 11.33
N ASP A 69 -6.06 -5.64 12.32
CA ASP A 69 -7.14 -6.45 12.88
C ASP A 69 -7.85 -5.80 14.07
N ALA A 70 -7.46 -4.58 14.44
CA ALA A 70 -8.11 -3.87 15.52
C ALA A 70 -9.57 -3.53 15.14
N ASN A 71 -10.49 -3.73 16.08
CA ASN A 71 -11.88 -3.31 15.90
C ASN A 71 -11.92 -1.80 15.61
N PRO A 72 -12.45 -1.36 14.46
CA PRO A 72 -12.49 0.05 14.09
C PRO A 72 -13.15 0.95 15.15
N GLN A 73 -14.13 0.43 15.89
CA GLN A 73 -14.85 1.18 16.94
C GLN A 73 -14.00 1.38 18.21
N ALA A 74 -12.97 0.57 18.43
CA ALA A 74 -12.07 0.68 19.56
C ALA A 74 -10.89 1.64 19.28
N LEU A 75 -10.70 2.05 18.01
CA LEU A 75 -9.61 2.92 17.60
C LEU A 75 -9.94 4.38 17.96
N LYS A 76 -9.23 4.92 18.94
CA LYS A 76 -9.32 6.33 19.35
C LYS A 76 -8.28 7.14 18.58
N LEU A 77 -8.60 7.46 17.34
CA LEU A 77 -7.75 8.28 16.47
C LEU A 77 -8.18 9.75 16.49
N PRO A 78 -7.26 10.69 16.23
CA PRO A 78 -7.54 12.13 16.28
C PRO A 78 -8.26 12.63 15.01
N PHE A 79 -9.09 11.79 14.38
CA PHE A 79 -9.76 12.09 13.12
C PHE A 79 -11.21 11.62 13.10
N VAL A 80 -12.02 12.28 12.29
CA VAL A 80 -13.34 11.82 11.87
C VAL A 80 -13.34 11.61 10.35
N VAL A 81 -13.90 10.48 9.93
CA VAL A 81 -14.11 10.11 8.52
C VAL A 81 -15.61 10.17 8.23
N THR A 82 -16.02 10.90 7.20
CA THR A 82 -17.45 11.14 6.91
C THR A 82 -17.75 11.14 5.42
N PRO A 83 -18.84 10.49 4.97
CA PRO A 83 -19.68 9.55 5.74
C PRO A 83 -18.93 8.24 6.03
N PRO A 84 -19.12 7.60 7.20
CA PRO A 84 -18.44 6.35 7.54
C PRO A 84 -19.01 5.13 6.79
N VAL A 85 -20.24 5.22 6.32
CA VAL A 85 -20.90 4.19 5.49
C VAL A 85 -21.66 4.88 4.37
N SER A 86 -21.59 4.34 3.16
CA SER A 86 -22.34 4.86 2.00
C SER A 86 -22.73 3.74 1.06
N ARG A 87 -23.91 3.86 0.46
CA ARG A 87 -24.30 3.03 -0.68
C ARG A 87 -23.80 3.68 -1.96
N LEU A 88 -23.09 2.93 -2.80
CA LEU A 88 -22.64 3.37 -4.12
C LEU A 88 -23.30 2.47 -5.17
N ASP A 89 -24.23 3.04 -5.94
CA ASP A 89 -24.78 2.38 -7.12
C ASP A 89 -23.73 2.31 -8.25
N PRO A 90 -23.92 1.43 -9.26
CA PRO A 90 -22.98 1.27 -10.37
C PRO A 90 -22.63 2.59 -11.07
N GLY A 91 -21.35 2.83 -11.29
CA GLY A 91 -20.83 4.05 -11.92
C GLY A 91 -20.94 5.32 -11.05
N LYS A 92 -21.49 5.23 -9.83
CA LYS A 92 -21.59 6.37 -8.90
C LYS A 92 -20.36 6.44 -8.00
N GLY A 93 -20.08 7.67 -7.56
CA GLY A 93 -19.00 7.96 -6.63
C GLY A 93 -19.48 8.55 -5.32
N GLN A 94 -18.60 8.49 -4.32
CA GLN A 94 -18.79 9.11 -3.02
C GLN A 94 -17.51 9.83 -2.62
N THR A 95 -17.63 11.11 -2.25
CA THR A 95 -16.53 11.85 -1.64
C THR A 95 -16.53 11.60 -0.13
N VAL A 96 -15.42 11.10 0.39
CA VAL A 96 -15.18 10.91 1.82
C VAL A 96 -14.31 12.04 2.33
N ARG A 97 -14.73 12.69 3.41
CA ARG A 97 -13.98 13.75 4.10
C ARG A 97 -13.29 13.18 5.33
N ILE A 98 -12.01 13.50 5.48
CA ILE A 98 -11.20 13.19 6.66
C ILE A 98 -10.89 14.50 7.36
N THR A 99 -11.27 14.62 8.63
CA THR A 99 -11.15 15.86 9.43
C THR A 99 -10.34 15.57 10.68
N TYR A 100 -9.27 16.32 10.92
CA TYR A 100 -8.47 16.24 12.13
C TYR A 100 -9.19 16.97 13.27
N LEU A 101 -9.20 16.37 14.46
CA LEU A 101 -9.95 16.85 15.63
C LEU A 101 -9.13 17.78 16.55
N GLY A 102 -7.88 18.09 16.21
CA GLY A 102 -7.03 18.94 17.04
C GLY A 102 -6.43 18.26 18.28
N GLN A 103 -6.60 16.94 18.41
CA GLN A 103 -6.00 16.17 19.50
C GLN A 103 -4.47 16.02 19.32
N PRO A 104 -3.66 15.99 20.39
CA PRO A 104 -2.20 15.95 20.26
C PRO A 104 -1.68 14.81 19.39
N VAL A 105 -0.80 15.17 18.46
CA VAL A 105 -0.01 14.26 17.59
C VAL A 105 1.43 14.76 17.54
N ALA A 106 2.37 13.91 17.11
CA ALA A 106 3.76 14.33 16.96
C ALA A 106 3.85 15.54 16.02
N GLN A 107 4.54 16.60 16.46
CA GLN A 107 4.68 17.86 15.71
C GLN A 107 6.05 17.97 15.02
N ASP A 108 7.01 17.14 15.42
CA ASP A 108 8.38 17.13 14.91
C ASP A 108 8.58 16.18 13.72
N ARG A 109 7.56 15.39 13.38
CA ARG A 109 7.61 14.37 12.32
C ARG A 109 6.22 14.02 11.79
N GLU A 110 6.20 13.39 10.61
CA GLU A 110 5.00 12.75 10.10
C GLU A 110 4.51 11.60 11.00
N THR A 111 3.20 11.39 11.01
CA THR A 111 2.56 10.22 11.62
C THR A 111 1.83 9.42 10.53
N LEU A 112 2.02 8.10 10.52
CA LEU A 112 1.36 7.21 9.56
C LEU A 112 0.07 6.63 10.13
N TYR A 113 -1.01 6.77 9.36
CA TYR A 113 -2.29 6.10 9.53
C TYR A 113 -2.65 5.34 8.24
N TRP A 114 -3.74 4.58 8.26
CA TRP A 114 -4.26 3.89 7.10
C TRP A 114 -5.72 4.20 6.87
N PHE A 115 -6.06 4.63 5.67
CA PHE A 115 -7.44 4.80 5.20
C PHE A 115 -7.93 3.48 4.61
N ASN A 116 -9.01 2.99 5.19
CA ASN A 116 -9.62 1.72 4.85
C ASN A 116 -10.93 1.95 4.12
N VAL A 117 -11.17 1.14 3.09
CA VAL A 117 -12.44 1.04 2.40
C VAL A 117 -12.80 -0.43 2.33
N LEU A 118 -13.85 -0.83 3.05
CA LEU A 118 -14.45 -2.15 2.96
C LEU A 118 -15.67 -2.07 2.05
N GLU A 119 -15.61 -2.77 0.91
CA GLU A 119 -16.77 -2.95 0.05
C GLU A 119 -17.53 -4.20 0.46
N VAL A 120 -18.84 -4.05 0.67
CA VAL A 120 -19.73 -5.14 1.08
C VAL A 120 -20.82 -5.28 0.01
N PRO A 121 -20.86 -6.43 -0.70
CA PRO A 121 -21.90 -6.67 -1.69
C PRO A 121 -23.27 -6.83 -1.04
N PRO A 122 -24.36 -6.63 -1.79
CA PRO A 122 -25.70 -6.90 -1.32
C PRO A 122 -25.83 -8.40 -1.02
N LYS A 123 -26.67 -8.76 -0.05
CA LYS A 123 -26.99 -10.16 0.19
C LYS A 123 -27.59 -10.76 -1.10
N PRO A 124 -27.08 -11.89 -1.58
CA PRO A 124 -27.65 -12.55 -2.74
C PRO A 124 -29.10 -12.95 -2.47
N SER A 125 -29.97 -12.73 -3.46
CA SER A 125 -31.36 -13.20 -3.46
C SER A 125 -31.39 -14.67 -3.89
N ALA A 126 -30.95 -15.56 -3.01
CA ALA A 126 -31.04 -17.00 -3.22
C ALA A 126 -31.87 -17.61 -2.09
N ASP A 127 -32.65 -18.64 -2.42
CA ASP A 127 -33.45 -19.38 -1.45
C ASP A 127 -32.55 -19.91 -0.32
N GLU A 128 -33.05 -19.90 0.91
CA GLU A 128 -32.33 -20.25 2.16
C GLU A 128 -31.68 -21.66 2.15
N LYS A 129 -31.91 -22.47 1.12
CA LYS A 129 -31.40 -23.84 0.95
C LYS A 129 -30.05 -23.92 0.22
N GLN A 130 -29.48 -22.81 -0.23
CA GLN A 130 -28.16 -22.82 -0.91
C GLN A 130 -27.04 -22.36 0.02
N SER A 131 -25.93 -23.10 0.03
CA SER A 131 -24.69 -22.65 0.66
C SER A 131 -24.04 -21.59 -0.23
N LEU A 132 -23.94 -20.36 0.26
CA LEU A 132 -23.40 -19.22 -0.48
C LEU A 132 -22.15 -18.71 0.20
N LEU A 133 -21.09 -18.51 -0.59
CA LEU A 133 -19.91 -17.79 -0.19
C LEU A 133 -20.03 -16.35 -0.68
N GLN A 134 -19.99 -15.40 0.25
CA GLN A 134 -19.96 -13.97 -0.07
C GLN A 134 -18.60 -13.40 0.31
N LEU A 135 -17.97 -12.72 -0.65
CA LEU A 135 -16.68 -12.07 -0.47
C LEU A 135 -16.87 -10.56 -0.28
N ALA A 136 -16.08 -9.99 0.62
CA ALA A 136 -15.96 -8.55 0.81
C ALA A 136 -14.48 -8.19 0.70
N PHE A 137 -14.16 -7.07 0.06
CA PHE A 137 -12.78 -6.65 -0.15
C PHE A 137 -12.46 -5.41 0.67
N ARG A 138 -11.30 -5.41 1.32
CA ARG A 138 -10.77 -4.26 2.06
C ARG A 138 -9.57 -3.68 1.33
N THR A 139 -9.72 -2.49 0.76
CA THR A 139 -8.60 -1.71 0.24
C THR A 139 -8.05 -0.82 1.35
N ARG A 140 -6.72 -0.75 1.46
CA ARG A 140 -6.02 0.07 2.46
C ARG A 140 -4.99 0.95 1.75
N ILE A 141 -5.03 2.25 2.02
CA ILE A 141 -4.02 3.20 1.54
C ILE A 141 -3.43 3.98 2.72
N LYS A 142 -2.17 4.39 2.59
CA LYS A 142 -1.46 5.14 3.63
C LYS A 142 -2.01 6.56 3.72
N LEU A 143 -2.22 7.06 4.94
CA LEU A 143 -2.45 8.46 5.24
C LEU A 143 -1.28 8.99 6.04
N PHE A 144 -0.53 9.94 5.48
CA PHE A 144 0.54 10.64 6.18
C PHE A 144 -0.03 11.93 6.77
N PHE A 145 -0.10 12.01 8.09
CA PHE A 145 -0.36 13.27 8.76
C PHE A 145 0.95 14.05 8.86
N ARG A 146 0.98 15.23 8.24
CA ARG A 146 2.17 16.06 8.09
C ARG A 146 1.97 17.37 8.84
N PRO A 147 2.56 17.52 10.04
CA PRO A 147 2.60 18.79 10.76
C PRO A 147 3.14 19.94 9.92
N GLU A 148 2.73 21.16 10.24
CA GLU A 148 3.32 22.36 9.66
C GLU A 148 4.74 22.58 10.20
N GLY A 149 5.62 23.19 9.38
CA GLY A 149 6.96 23.60 9.83
C GLY A 149 8.01 22.49 9.89
N LEU A 150 7.72 21.29 9.40
CA LEU A 150 8.74 20.25 9.22
C LEU A 150 9.86 20.75 8.29
N LYS A 151 11.12 20.47 8.65
CA LYS A 151 12.28 20.87 7.86
C LYS A 151 12.42 20.00 6.61
N GLY A 152 12.54 20.63 5.45
CA GLY A 152 12.78 19.97 4.18
C GLY A 152 11.49 19.60 3.44
N SER A 153 11.51 18.48 2.71
CA SER A 153 10.36 17.96 1.97
C SER A 153 10.43 16.44 1.90
N ALA A 154 9.31 15.79 1.57
CA ALA A 154 9.29 14.34 1.35
C ALA A 154 10.21 13.88 0.20
N ALA A 155 10.39 14.72 -0.83
CA ALA A 155 11.34 14.46 -1.91
C ALA A 155 12.80 14.55 -1.42
N ALA A 156 13.14 15.61 -0.68
CA ALA A 156 14.48 15.77 -0.10
C ALA A 156 14.80 14.67 0.92
N ALA A 157 13.80 14.19 1.67
CA ALA A 157 13.93 13.06 2.57
C ALA A 157 14.40 11.80 1.84
N ALA A 158 13.78 11.47 0.70
CA ALA A 158 14.17 10.33 -0.13
C ALA A 158 15.61 10.46 -0.67
N GLU A 159 16.02 11.66 -1.11
CA GLU A 159 17.38 11.96 -1.58
C GLU A 159 18.42 11.82 -0.47
N SER A 160 18.05 12.20 0.76
CA SER A 160 18.97 12.22 1.91
C SER A 160 19.13 10.87 2.63
N LEU A 161 18.49 9.81 2.15
CA LEU A 161 18.62 8.47 2.75
C LEU A 161 20.07 8.03 2.74
N LYS A 162 20.55 7.60 3.91
CA LYS A 162 21.90 7.07 4.08
C LYS A 162 21.87 5.56 4.01
N TRP A 163 22.77 5.00 3.22
CA TRP A 163 22.86 3.57 3.01
C TRP A 163 24.18 3.05 3.59
N SER A 164 24.14 1.90 4.23
CA SER A 164 25.33 1.10 4.57
C SER A 164 25.07 -0.37 4.26
N LEU A 165 26.14 -1.12 3.97
CA LEU A 165 26.09 -2.57 3.79
C LEU A 165 26.80 -3.24 4.95
N GLU A 166 26.10 -4.11 5.65
CA GLU A 166 26.61 -4.86 6.80
C GLU A 166 26.47 -6.36 6.54
N ASN A 167 27.41 -7.14 7.07
CA ASN A 167 27.27 -8.60 7.10
C ASN A 167 26.76 -9.02 8.48
N SER A 168 25.57 -9.60 8.53
CA SER A 168 24.98 -10.15 9.74
C SER A 168 24.68 -11.64 9.54
N GLY A 169 25.32 -12.49 10.34
CA GLY A 169 25.11 -13.95 10.29
C GLY A 169 25.45 -14.59 8.94
N GLY A 170 26.48 -14.09 8.24
CA GLY A 170 26.91 -14.59 6.92
C GLY A 170 26.02 -14.16 5.75
N LYS A 171 25.06 -13.26 5.97
CA LYS A 171 24.22 -12.67 4.92
C LYS A 171 24.41 -11.16 4.87
N ALA A 172 24.45 -10.62 3.66
CA ALA A 172 24.50 -9.17 3.46
C ALA A 172 23.13 -8.54 3.80
N LYS A 173 23.19 -7.43 4.53
CA LYS A 173 22.06 -6.59 4.92
C LYS A 173 22.36 -5.16 4.54
N ALA A 174 21.41 -4.48 3.90
CA ALA A 174 21.50 -3.05 3.64
C ALA A 174 20.79 -2.32 4.78
N THR A 175 21.52 -1.50 5.53
CA THR A 175 20.93 -0.61 6.53
C THR A 175 20.64 0.73 5.87
N ILE A 176 19.40 1.18 5.98
CA ILE A 176 18.91 2.44 5.44
C ILE A 176 18.57 3.32 6.61
N ARG A 177 19.10 4.54 6.66
CA ARG A 177 18.84 5.50 7.73
C ARG A 177 18.14 6.72 7.17
N ASN A 178 17.01 7.07 7.77
CA ASN A 178 16.23 8.26 7.49
C ASN A 178 16.38 9.24 8.65
N ASP A 179 17.16 10.29 8.44
CA ASP A 179 17.35 11.37 9.42
C ASP A 179 16.32 12.51 9.25
N SER A 180 15.37 12.37 8.34
CA SER A 180 14.36 13.39 8.05
C SER A 180 13.07 13.18 8.88
N PRO A 181 12.23 14.22 8.98
CA PRO A 181 10.93 14.12 9.63
C PRO A 181 9.82 13.48 8.77
N TYR A 182 10.13 12.95 7.58
CA TYR A 182 9.15 12.38 6.64
C TYR A 182 9.28 10.86 6.53
N TYR A 183 8.19 10.15 6.27
CA TYR A 183 8.24 8.76 5.82
C TYR A 183 8.76 8.69 4.38
N VAL A 184 9.57 7.68 4.08
CA VAL A 184 9.94 7.35 2.69
C VAL A 184 9.42 5.95 2.36
N VAL A 185 8.64 5.84 1.30
CA VAL A 185 8.11 4.55 0.83
C VAL A 185 8.97 4.06 -0.33
N LEU A 186 9.78 3.04 -0.06
CA LEU A 186 10.65 2.41 -1.04
C LEU A 186 9.84 1.34 -1.79
N HIS A 187 9.67 1.55 -3.09
CA HIS A 187 8.93 0.64 -3.97
C HIS A 187 9.80 -0.54 -4.41
N SER A 188 11.03 -0.25 -4.84
CA SER A 188 12.00 -1.24 -5.28
C SER A 188 13.41 -0.69 -5.12
N GLY A 189 14.39 -1.58 -5.10
CA GLY A 189 15.78 -1.17 -5.14
C GLY A 189 16.73 -2.34 -5.28
N GLU A 190 17.95 -2.00 -5.65
CA GLU A 190 19.01 -2.93 -5.96
C GLU A 190 20.36 -2.34 -5.57
N PHE A 191 21.25 -3.20 -5.10
CA PHE A 191 22.65 -2.87 -4.93
C PHE A 191 23.43 -3.36 -6.15
N VAL A 192 24.22 -2.48 -6.76
CA VAL A 192 25.04 -2.76 -7.93
C VAL A 192 26.50 -2.71 -7.54
N GLN A 193 27.21 -3.80 -7.76
CA GLN A 193 28.64 -3.93 -7.46
C GLN A 193 29.33 -4.78 -8.54
N ASN A 194 30.41 -4.26 -9.12
CA ASN A 194 31.21 -4.97 -10.13
C ASN A 194 30.37 -5.54 -11.30
N GLY A 195 29.37 -4.78 -11.76
CA GLY A 195 28.46 -5.19 -12.84
C GLY A 195 27.42 -6.26 -12.44
N LYS A 196 27.36 -6.65 -11.16
CA LYS A 196 26.34 -7.55 -10.61
C LYS A 196 25.28 -6.75 -9.87
N THR A 197 24.04 -7.20 -9.96
CA THR A 197 22.87 -6.57 -9.32
C THR A 197 22.31 -7.50 -8.25
N TYR A 198 22.05 -6.94 -7.07
CA TYR A 198 21.55 -7.63 -5.90
C TYR A 198 20.24 -6.97 -5.45
N PRO A 199 19.07 -7.58 -5.71
CA PRO A 199 17.78 -7.01 -5.31
C PRO A 199 17.67 -6.82 -3.80
N LEU A 200 17.02 -5.73 -3.39
CA LEU A 200 16.77 -5.40 -1.98
C LEU A 200 15.30 -5.64 -1.62
N GLU A 201 15.06 -6.27 -0.47
CA GLU A 201 13.73 -6.39 0.10
C GLU A 201 13.40 -5.12 0.89
N LEU A 202 12.72 -4.19 0.22
CA LEU A 202 12.43 -2.86 0.75
C LEU A 202 10.96 -2.72 1.20
N SER A 203 10.72 -1.74 2.05
CA SER A 203 9.38 -1.38 2.52
C SER A 203 9.29 0.14 2.75
N GLN A 204 8.70 0.59 3.85
CA GLN A 204 8.71 2.00 4.23
C GLN A 204 9.69 2.23 5.38
N ILE A 205 10.32 3.40 5.41
CA ILE A 205 11.15 3.85 6.51
C ILE A 205 10.48 5.03 7.21
N ALA A 206 10.40 4.95 8.54
CA ALA A 206 9.78 5.98 9.36
C ALA A 206 10.71 7.19 9.52
N PRO A 207 10.18 8.35 9.95
CA PRO A 207 10.99 9.49 10.34
C PRO A 207 11.98 9.13 11.45
N PHE A 208 13.20 9.61 11.34
CA PHE A 208 14.27 9.42 12.34
C PHE A 208 14.51 7.96 12.74
N SER A 209 14.39 7.04 11.79
CA SER A 209 14.54 5.61 12.01
C SER A 209 15.52 4.96 11.03
N SER A 210 15.82 3.68 11.26
CA SER A 210 16.55 2.84 10.33
C SER A 210 15.73 1.63 9.90
N LEU A 211 15.94 1.14 8.69
CA LEU A 211 15.39 -0.09 8.14
C LEU A 211 16.54 -1.02 7.75
N SER A 212 16.48 -2.30 8.14
CA SER A 212 17.41 -3.33 7.66
C SER A 212 16.75 -4.15 6.55
N ALA A 213 17.24 -4.01 5.33
CA ALA A 213 16.76 -4.71 4.16
C ALA A 213 17.59 -5.96 3.87
N THR A 214 16.93 -7.07 3.52
CA THR A 214 17.62 -8.25 2.99
C THR A 214 18.18 -7.94 1.61
N VAL A 215 19.45 -8.28 1.40
CA VAL A 215 20.07 -8.27 0.08
C VAL A 215 19.98 -9.68 -0.49
N LYS A 216 19.36 -9.85 -1.66
CA LYS A 216 19.27 -11.16 -2.32
C LYS A 216 20.60 -11.49 -2.98
N GLY A 217 21.19 -12.61 -2.56
CA GLY A 217 22.54 -13.04 -2.97
C GLY A 217 23.61 -12.67 -1.95
N SER A 218 24.87 -12.74 -2.37
CA SER A 218 26.03 -12.50 -1.51
C SER A 218 26.99 -11.51 -2.19
N PRO A 219 26.73 -10.19 -2.12
CA PRO A 219 27.70 -9.20 -2.54
C PRO A 219 28.97 -9.30 -1.70
N ALA A 220 30.10 -8.90 -2.28
CA ALA A 220 31.33 -8.76 -1.51
C ALA A 220 31.23 -7.50 -0.62
N PRO A 221 31.89 -7.48 0.55
CA PRO A 221 32.07 -6.24 1.30
C PRO A 221 32.78 -5.20 0.43
N GLY A 222 32.36 -3.94 0.52
CA GLY A 222 33.00 -2.84 -0.19
C GLY A 222 32.01 -1.91 -0.87
N LYS A 223 32.55 -1.09 -1.77
CA LYS A 223 31.81 -0.02 -2.43
C LYS A 223 30.83 -0.53 -3.48
N GLY A 224 29.84 0.28 -3.79
CA GLY A 224 28.90 0.05 -4.89
C GLY A 224 27.86 1.17 -4.99
N VAL A 225 26.82 0.92 -5.78
CA VAL A 225 25.74 1.89 -5.98
C VAL A 225 24.42 1.26 -5.58
N VAL A 226 23.67 1.90 -4.70
CA VAL A 226 22.26 1.57 -4.50
C VAL A 226 21.45 2.36 -5.51
N LYS A 227 20.62 1.67 -6.29
CA LYS A 227 19.58 2.28 -7.12
C LYS A 227 18.24 1.94 -6.51
N PHE A 228 17.36 2.92 -6.31
CA PHE A 228 16.08 2.67 -5.68
C PHE A 228 14.98 3.59 -6.21
N ASN A 229 13.75 3.09 -6.17
CA ASN A 229 12.56 3.82 -6.52
C ASN A 229 11.73 4.07 -5.26
N THR A 230 11.27 5.30 -5.10
CA THR A 230 10.32 5.66 -4.03
C THR A 230 8.97 6.04 -4.62
N ILE A 231 7.94 5.99 -3.79
CA ILE A 231 6.62 6.53 -4.13
C ILE A 231 6.50 7.92 -3.51
N ASN A 232 6.25 8.94 -4.35
CA ASN A 232 6.08 10.32 -3.92
C ASN A 232 4.65 10.60 -3.39
N ASP A 233 4.37 11.83 -2.94
CA ASP A 233 3.07 12.22 -2.35
C ASP A 233 1.88 12.02 -3.31
N PHE A 234 2.13 12.04 -4.62
CA PHE A 234 1.11 11.88 -5.66
C PHE A 234 0.94 10.43 -6.13
N GLY A 235 1.68 9.48 -5.53
CA GLY A 235 1.66 8.07 -5.93
C GLY A 235 2.56 7.75 -7.12
N GLY A 236 3.33 8.72 -7.64
CA GLY A 236 4.29 8.50 -8.73
C GLY A 236 5.61 7.90 -8.24
N LEU A 237 6.33 7.25 -9.14
CA LEU A 237 7.67 6.71 -8.88
C LEU A 237 8.74 7.76 -9.13
N ASN A 238 9.66 7.92 -8.18
CA ASN A 238 10.87 8.70 -8.33
C ASN A 238 12.09 7.78 -8.15
N GLN A 239 13.04 7.86 -9.08
CA GLN A 239 14.27 7.07 -9.06
C GLN A 239 15.42 7.87 -8.42
N TYR A 240 16.21 7.19 -7.61
CA TYR A 240 17.37 7.73 -6.91
C TYR A 240 18.55 6.78 -6.97
N GLU A 241 19.75 7.33 -6.78
CA GLU A 241 20.99 6.57 -6.63
C GLU A 241 21.79 7.08 -5.42
N SER A 242 22.42 6.16 -4.69
CA SER A 242 23.33 6.48 -3.57
C SER A 242 24.60 5.66 -3.69
N GLN A 243 25.74 6.29 -3.47
CA GLN A 243 27.02 5.60 -3.38
C GLN A 243 27.16 4.94 -2.00
N LEU A 244 27.77 3.76 -1.97
CA LEU A 244 28.18 2.98 -0.79
C LEU A 244 29.71 2.85 -0.76
#